data_AF-A0A8J7I1T4-F1
#
_entry.id   AF-A0A8J7I1T4-F1
#
_cell.length_a   1.000
_cell.length_b   1.000
_cell.length_c   1.000
_cell.angle_alpha   90.00
_cell.angle_beta   90.00
_cell.angle_gamma   90.00
#
_symmetry.space_group_name_H-M   'P 1'
#
loop_
_entity.id
_entity.type
_entity.pdbx_description
1 polymer ?
#
loop_
_entity_poly.entity_id
_entity_poly.type
_entity_poly.pdbx_seq_one_letter_code
_entity_poly.pdbx_strand_id
1 'polypeptide(L)'
;MGDDYNDDTSTIVEYQNFVQFKRQQYLRGENFNTPTLNFPENLSPKREPLKHLLIGSPKAVTSTIHRLHLVGYASTGDWSPLLPTANPDEVMSILIRQILIQ
;
A
#
# COMPACT_ATOMS: atom_id res chain seq x y z
N MET A 1 21.91 -45.62 -14.32
CA MET A 1 20.87 -45.13 -13.40
C MET A 1 21.32 -43.74 -12.98
N GLY A 2 20.96 -42.75 -13.78
CA GLY A 2 21.40 -41.36 -13.61
C GLY A 2 20.18 -40.55 -13.23
N ASP A 3 20.25 -39.90 -12.08
CA ASP A 3 19.23 -39.01 -11.57
C ASP A 3 19.19 -37.75 -12.43
N ASP A 4 18.17 -37.64 -13.28
CA ASP A 4 17.90 -36.45 -14.10
C ASP A 4 17.03 -35.49 -13.28
N TYR A 5 17.66 -34.86 -12.29
CA TYR A 5 17.09 -33.78 -11.50
C TYR A 5 17.78 -32.50 -11.94
N ASN A 6 17.22 -31.78 -12.92
CA ASN A 6 17.52 -30.36 -13.19
C ASN A 6 16.56 -29.79 -14.26
N ASP A 7 15.32 -29.49 -13.88
CA ASP A 7 14.45 -28.57 -14.66
C ASP A 7 13.48 -27.79 -13.75
N ASP A 8 13.97 -27.25 -12.63
CA ASP A 8 13.16 -26.41 -11.72
C ASP A 8 13.74 -25.00 -11.55
N THR A 9 14.98 -24.79 -11.98
CA THR A 9 15.68 -23.51 -11.83
C THR A 9 15.42 -22.56 -13.00
N SER A 10 15.16 -23.08 -14.20
CA SER A 10 14.80 -22.27 -15.38
C SER A 10 13.49 -21.51 -15.17
N THR A 11 12.47 -22.17 -14.64
CA THR A 11 11.14 -21.56 -14.43
C THR A 11 11.16 -20.45 -13.38
N ILE A 12 11.95 -20.62 -12.30
CA ILE A 12 12.09 -19.60 -11.26
C ILE A 12 12.83 -18.37 -11.78
N VAL A 13 13.90 -18.56 -12.54
CA VAL A 13 14.66 -17.44 -13.13
C VAL A 13 13.83 -16.67 -14.14
N GLU A 14 13.03 -17.36 -14.97
CA GLU A 14 12.09 -16.73 -15.90
C GLU A 14 11.01 -15.91 -15.19
N TYR A 15 10.40 -16.44 -14.13
CA TYR A 15 9.40 -15.71 -13.36
C TYR A 15 9.97 -14.47 -12.69
N GLN A 16 11.17 -14.57 -12.12
CA GLN A 16 11.85 -13.41 -11.54
C GLN A 16 12.16 -12.37 -12.62
N ASN A 17 12.68 -12.78 -13.78
CA ASN A 17 12.93 -11.88 -14.90
C ASN A 17 11.64 -11.20 -15.39
N PHE A 18 10.52 -11.92 -15.45
CA PHE A 18 9.22 -11.36 -15.80
C PHE A 18 8.73 -10.33 -14.78
N VAL A 19 8.81 -10.62 -13.48
CA VAL A 19 8.43 -9.68 -12.41
C VAL A 19 9.33 -8.44 -12.44
N GLN A 20 10.65 -8.61 -12.63
CA GLN A 20 11.59 -7.50 -12.73
C GLN A 20 11.34 -6.64 -13.98
N PHE A 21 11.05 -7.28 -15.13
CA PHE A 21 10.69 -6.58 -16.36
C PHE A 21 9.40 -5.78 -16.16
N LYS A 22 8.33 -6.39 -15.64
CA LYS A 22 7.06 -5.70 -15.38
C LYS A 22 7.25 -4.54 -14.41
N ARG A 23 8.05 -4.71 -13.35
CA ARG A 23 8.39 -3.64 -12.41
C ARG A 23 9.15 -2.50 -13.10
N GLN A 24 10.15 -2.81 -13.93
CA GLN A 24 10.87 -1.81 -14.71
C GLN A 24 9.94 -1.08 -15.70
N GLN A 25 8.98 -1.77 -16.31
CA GLN A 25 7.99 -1.13 -17.18
C GLN A 25 7.09 -0.14 -16.41
N TYR A 26 6.65 -0.49 -15.21
CA TYR A 26 5.90 0.43 -14.34
C TYR A 26 6.72 1.63 -13.87
N LEU A 27 8.02 1.42 -13.64
CA LEU A 27 8.93 2.47 -13.16
C LEU A 27 9.46 3.36 -14.31
N ARG A 28 9.59 2.81 -15.52
CA ARG A 28 10.24 3.47 -16.66
C ARG A 28 9.29 4.34 -17.47
N GLY A 29 7.99 4.04 -17.50
CA GLY A 29 7.01 4.92 -18.14
C GLY A 29 7.35 5.37 -19.57
N GLU A 30 8.03 4.54 -20.38
CA GLU A 30 8.51 4.97 -21.70
C GLU A 30 7.61 4.50 -22.86
N ASN A 31 6.79 5.45 -23.29
CA ASN A 31 6.63 5.95 -24.67
C ASN A 31 7.00 4.99 -25.82
N PHE A 32 6.02 4.18 -26.25
CA PHE A 32 5.92 3.79 -27.65
C PHE A 32 5.54 5.03 -28.47
N ASN A 33 6.16 5.24 -29.64
CA ASN A 33 5.97 6.40 -30.53
C ASN A 33 4.49 6.71 -30.86
N THR A 34 3.78 7.31 -29.94
CA THR A 34 2.54 8.04 -30.15
C THR A 34 2.91 9.48 -30.46
N PRO A 35 2.23 10.16 -31.41
CA PRO A 35 2.39 11.59 -31.56
C PRO A 35 2.20 12.20 -30.18
N THR A 36 3.20 12.95 -29.71
CA THR A 36 3.24 13.54 -28.38
C THR A 36 1.99 14.38 -28.20
N LEU A 37 0.96 13.75 -27.64
CA LEU A 37 -0.11 14.48 -26.99
C LEU A 37 0.63 15.13 -25.82
N ASN A 38 0.77 16.45 -25.88
CA ASN A 38 1.28 17.26 -24.78
C ASN A 38 0.36 17.04 -23.58
N PHE A 39 0.50 15.92 -22.89
CA PHE A 39 -0.05 15.74 -21.56
C PHE A 39 0.82 16.65 -20.70
N PRO A 40 0.24 17.68 -20.07
CA PRO A 40 0.99 18.41 -19.08
C PRO A 40 1.52 17.38 -18.08
N GLU A 41 2.84 17.35 -17.87
CA GLU A 41 3.52 16.56 -16.83
C GLU A 41 3.02 16.90 -15.40
N ASN A 42 1.99 17.73 -15.29
CA ASN A 42 1.36 18.25 -14.09
C ASN A 42 -0.04 17.67 -13.81
N LEU A 43 -0.45 16.58 -14.46
CA LEU A 43 -1.77 15.97 -14.23
C LEU A 43 -1.76 14.74 -13.31
N SER A 44 -0.63 14.39 -12.69
CA SER A 44 -0.68 13.40 -11.61
C SER A 44 -1.39 14.07 -10.42
N PRO A 45 -2.56 13.57 -10.00
CA PRO A 45 -3.28 14.21 -8.92
C PRO A 45 -2.41 14.16 -7.66
N LYS A 46 -2.15 15.33 -7.08
CA LYS A 46 -1.24 15.48 -5.95
C LYS A 46 -1.75 14.61 -4.80
N ARG A 47 -0.93 13.66 -4.38
CA ARG A 47 -1.20 12.83 -3.20
C ARG A 47 -0.44 13.40 -2.00
N GLU A 48 -1.13 13.54 -0.88
CA GLU A 48 -0.51 13.96 0.38
C GLU A 48 -0.74 12.91 1.49
N PRO A 49 0.26 12.68 2.35
CA PRO A 49 0.08 11.82 3.52
C PRO A 49 -0.84 12.49 4.55
N LEU A 50 -2.00 11.88 4.82
CA LEU A 50 -2.88 12.23 5.93
C LEU A 50 -2.73 11.21 7.06
N LYS A 51 -2.53 11.73 8.28
CA LYS A 51 -2.51 10.92 9.51
C LYS A 51 -3.86 11.04 10.21
N HIS A 52 -4.48 9.91 10.50
CA HIS A 52 -5.65 9.81 11.37
C HIS A 52 -5.17 9.37 12.75
N LEU A 53 -5.67 10.06 13.77
CA LEU A 53 -5.39 9.74 15.17
C LEU A 53 -6.73 9.48 15.85
N LEU A 54 -6.94 8.24 16.30
CA LEU A 54 -8.05 7.88 17.17
C LEU A 54 -7.54 7.88 18.60
N ILE A 55 -8.26 8.55 19.50
CA ILE A 55 -7.99 8.57 20.94
C ILE A 55 -9.31 8.32 21.66
N GLY A 56 -9.29 7.45 22.67
CA GLY A 56 -10.43 7.20 23.54
C GLY A 56 -10.29 5.88 24.28
N SER A 57 -11.39 5.37 24.84
CA SER A 57 -11.37 4.05 25.49
C SER A 57 -10.95 2.94 24.51
N PRO A 58 -10.32 1.85 24.99
CA PRO A 58 -9.96 0.71 24.14
C PRO A 58 -11.13 0.21 23.28
N LYS A 59 -12.32 0.09 23.89
CA LYS A 59 -13.54 -0.33 23.18
C LYS A 59 -13.94 0.65 22.08
N ALA A 60 -13.90 1.95 22.34
CA ALA A 60 -14.28 2.97 21.36
C ALA A 60 -13.32 2.99 20.16
N VAL A 61 -12.01 2.93 20.42
CA VAL A 61 -10.99 2.93 19.35
C VAL A 61 -11.12 1.68 18.49
N THR A 62 -11.16 0.48 19.10
CA THR A 62 -11.31 -0.78 18.36
C THR A 62 -12.62 -0.85 17.57
N SER A 63 -13.74 -0.42 18.16
CA SER A 63 -15.04 -0.42 17.47
C SER A 63 -15.03 0.53 16.27
N THR A 64 -14.37 1.68 16.39
CA THR A 64 -14.23 2.64 15.30
C THR A 64 -13.36 2.08 14.18
N ILE A 65 -12.24 1.42 14.49
CA ILE A 65 -11.38 0.74 13.51
C ILE A 65 -12.18 -0.32 12.73
N HIS A 66 -12.93 -1.18 13.43
CA HIS A 66 -13.78 -2.17 12.76
C HIS A 66 -14.85 -1.53 11.88
N ARG A 67 -15.49 -0.46 12.35
CA ARG A 67 -16.48 0.27 11.54
C ARG A 67 -15.85 0.85 10.28
N LEU A 68 -14.67 1.46 10.38
CA LEU A 68 -13.93 2.02 9.25
C LEU A 68 -13.50 0.92 8.27
N HIS A 69 -13.21 -0.29 8.76
CA HIS A 69 -12.98 -1.45 7.91
C HIS A 69 -14.24 -1.88 7.15
N LEU A 70 -15.38 -1.99 7.83
CA LEU A 70 -16.64 -2.41 7.22
C LEU A 70 -17.12 -1.46 6.11
N VAL A 71 -16.87 -0.16 6.25
CA VAL A 71 -17.21 0.84 5.22
C VAL A 71 -16.13 0.97 4.13
N GLY A 72 -15.12 0.09 4.12
CA GLY A 72 -14.06 0.09 3.12
C GLY A 72 -13.08 1.25 3.23
N TYR A 73 -13.06 1.94 4.37
CA TYR A 73 -12.13 3.06 4.58
C TYR A 73 -10.70 2.56 4.70
N ALA A 74 -10.38 1.71 5.68
CA ALA A 74 -9.04 1.14 5.88
C ALA A 74 -9.13 -0.26 6.49
N SER A 75 -8.17 -1.14 6.21
CA SER A 75 -8.08 -2.45 6.86
C SER A 75 -7.78 -2.30 8.35
N THR A 76 -8.22 -3.25 9.18
CA THR A 76 -7.88 -3.24 10.61
C THR A 76 -6.37 -3.32 10.84
N GLY A 77 -5.63 -4.01 9.95
CA GLY A 77 -4.17 -4.12 10.01
C GLY A 77 -3.40 -2.89 9.52
N ASP A 78 -4.07 -1.90 8.92
CA ASP A 78 -3.42 -0.66 8.46
C ASP A 78 -3.16 0.31 9.62
N TRP A 79 -3.83 0.10 10.75
CA TRP A 79 -3.70 0.90 11.96
C TRP A 79 -2.52 0.42 12.82
N SER A 80 -1.89 1.35 13.54
CA SER A 80 -0.93 0.97 14.57
C SER A 80 -1.60 0.12 15.66
N PRO A 81 -0.84 -0.72 16.38
CA PRO A 81 -1.31 -1.28 17.65
C PRO A 81 -1.85 -0.19 18.57
N LEU A 82 -2.76 -0.57 19.48
CA LEU A 82 -3.25 0.35 20.51
C LEU A 82 -2.07 0.74 21.42
N LEU A 83 -1.84 2.03 21.56
CA LEU A 83 -0.80 2.58 22.43
C LEU A 83 -1.45 3.25 23.63
N PRO A 84 -0.92 3.07 24.85
CA PRO A 84 -1.40 3.80 26.01
C PRO A 84 -1.13 5.31 25.85
N THR A 85 -1.96 6.13 26.48
CA THR A 85 -1.74 7.57 26.58
C THR A 85 -1.31 7.96 28.01
N ALA A 86 -1.26 9.26 28.31
CA ALA A 86 -1.07 9.73 29.68
C ALA A 86 -2.29 9.43 30.59
N ASN A 87 -3.46 9.18 30.01
CA ASN A 87 -4.69 8.85 30.72
C ASN A 87 -4.83 7.31 30.82
N PRO A 88 -4.98 6.72 32.03
CA PRO A 88 -4.97 5.26 32.22
C PRO A 88 -6.07 4.48 31.46
N ASP A 89 -7.21 5.12 31.21
CA ASP A 89 -8.36 4.49 30.55
C ASP A 89 -8.46 4.84 29.05
N GLU A 90 -7.39 5.41 28.50
CA GLU A 90 -7.35 5.94 27.14
C GLU A 90 -6.18 5.37 26.35
N VAL A 91 -6.49 4.92 25.15
CA VAL A 91 -5.53 4.44 24.17
C VAL A 91 -5.63 5.28 22.90
N MET A 92 -4.59 5.20 22.09
CA MET A 92 -4.56 5.79 20.76
C MET A 92 -4.16 4.78 19.69
N SER A 93 -4.56 5.05 18.45
CA SER A 93 -4.11 4.31 17.27
C SER A 93 -4.01 5.25 16.07
N ILE A 94 -2.99 5.03 15.24
CA ILE A 94 -2.62 5.91 14.13
C ILE A 94 -2.76 5.16 12.81
N LEU A 95 -3.35 5.82 11.81
CA LEU A 95 -3.39 5.38 10.41
C LEU A 95 -2.77 6.46 9.52
N ILE A 96 -1.90 6.08 8.59
CA ILE A 96 -1.29 7.00 7.61
C ILE A 96 -1.70 6.57 6.21
N ARG A 97 -2.28 7.48 5.42
CA ARG A 97 -2.72 7.21 4.04
C ARG A 97 -2.36 8.33 3.07
N GLN A 98 -2.12 7.95 1.82
CA GLN A 98 -1.94 8.91 0.72
C GLN A 98 -3.32 9.29 0.14
N ILE A 99 -3.77 10.52 0.39
CA ILE A 99 -5.04 11.04 -0.10
C ILE A 99 -4.83 11.91 -1.32
N LEU A 100 -5.76 11.87 -2.27
CA LEU A 100 -5.79 12.79 -3.40
C LEU A 100 -6.31 14.14 -2.90
N ILE A 101 -5.61 15.20 -3.25
CA ILE A 101 -6.05 16.57 -2.99
C ILE A 101 -6.81 17.05 -4.23
N GLN A 102 -7.94 17.71 -4.00
CA GLN A 102 -8.74 18.35 -5.04
C GLN A 102 -8.35 19.81 -5.23
#